data_AF-A0A6A5G5H3-F1
#
_entry.id   AF-A0A6A5G5H3-F1
#
_cell.length_a   1.000
_cell.length_b   1.000
_cell.length_c   1.000
_cell.angle_alpha   90.00
_cell.angle_beta   90.00
_cell.angle_gamma   90.00
#
_symmetry.space_group_name_H-M   'P 1'
#
loop_
_entity.id
_entity.type
_entity.pdbx_description
1 polymer ?
#
loop_
_entity_poly.entity_id
_entity_poly.type
_entity_poly.pdbx_seq_one_letter_code
_entity_poly.pdbx_strand_id
1 'polypeptide(L)'
;MGQDDRVIHYTNETIHGMKTNYNSNKTQELSLDVLVVSDFLTYQAFLEMTNGDSHKAVHDLKVYLQAVFDQVKIIYDGISFNNETLHMVFAGTYISTQERDCPLWLSWAEDEEERVLNEEIRRLEEDESRWNSTVEDEEFMNTTALDSNSTEQLISSERRKKLRKFVDVTLEEMQENNSTEMALKMDSKKAVDKFTIWLKEQQGLPRHEHAVLITKFDLISINGNSATQGMAYVGNICENGDSSSVVEDIGAGLTSLIVAHEIGHSLGALHDGAYESADCDSNDNYLMAVAVSGSADHQSFLNSRKMSNCSINSIIENLKEPTASCVKKWKTKGSEKNAQKDFMKKPGETVNLARQCQIAFGPTFKPCLRLMVPIAVIICGASKAFAFRTPRNGWTAKT
;
A
#
# COMPACT_ATOMS: atom_id res chain seq x y z
N MET A 1 28.71 51.25 -7.33
CA MET A 1 27.37 51.50 -7.91
C MET A 1 27.55 51.62 -9.40
N GLY A 2 27.01 50.79 -10.29
CA GLY A 2 26.14 49.62 -10.14
C GLY A 2 26.01 48.94 -11.51
N GLN A 3 25.69 47.65 -11.44
CA GLN A 3 25.02 46.76 -12.42
C GLN A 3 24.94 47.16 -13.90
N ASP A 4 25.49 46.28 -14.74
CA ASP A 4 24.92 45.95 -16.05
C ASP A 4 24.88 44.43 -16.21
N ASP A 5 23.73 43.95 -16.69
CA ASP A 5 23.28 42.57 -16.73
C ASP A 5 24.07 41.73 -17.75
N ARG A 6 24.52 40.54 -17.33
CA ARG A 6 24.92 39.50 -18.27
C ARG A 6 24.04 38.27 -18.08
N VAL A 7 22.93 38.27 -18.81
CA VAL A 7 22.13 37.09 -19.10
C VAL A 7 23.05 36.06 -19.76
N ILE A 8 23.30 34.94 -19.08
CA ILE A 8 24.11 33.84 -19.60
C ILE A 8 23.21 33.00 -20.49
N HIS A 9 23.40 33.07 -21.81
CA HIS A 9 22.77 32.17 -22.76
C HIS A 9 23.45 30.80 -22.72
N TYR A 10 22.71 29.76 -22.34
CA TYR A 10 23.18 28.38 -22.39
C TYR A 10 23.15 27.87 -23.83
N THR A 11 24.31 27.71 -24.46
CA THR A 11 24.44 26.98 -25.73
C THR A 11 24.87 25.53 -25.47
N ASN A 12 24.62 24.62 -26.43
CA ASN A 12 25.03 23.20 -26.37
C ASN A 12 26.53 23.00 -26.10
N GLU A 13 27.37 24.01 -26.37
CA GLU A 13 28.81 23.97 -26.13
C GLU A 13 29.17 24.18 -24.65
N THR A 14 28.35 24.91 -23.89
CA THR A 14 28.52 25.09 -22.42
C THR A 14 28.15 23.82 -21.62
N ILE A 15 27.35 22.92 -22.20
CA ILE A 15 26.91 21.66 -21.58
C ILE A 15 28.00 20.57 -21.65
N HIS A 16 28.97 20.69 -22.56
CA HIS A 16 30.05 19.71 -22.68
C HIS A 16 31.14 19.81 -21.61
N GLY A 17 31.24 20.92 -20.88
CA GLY A 17 32.15 21.08 -19.75
C GLY A 17 31.70 20.44 -18.43
N MET A 18 30.46 19.95 -18.34
CA MET A 18 29.91 19.26 -17.16
C MET A 18 29.95 17.73 -17.28
N LYS A 19 30.72 17.17 -18.22
CA LYS A 19 31.01 15.74 -18.24
C LYS A 19 32.39 15.46 -17.62
N THR A 20 32.34 14.60 -16.61
CA THR A 20 33.44 13.89 -15.94
C THR A 20 34.36 14.71 -15.03
N ASN A 21 33.80 15.29 -13.97
CA ASN A 21 34.51 15.33 -12.69
C ASN A 21 34.30 13.98 -11.97
N TYR A 22 34.88 12.91 -12.54
CA TYR A 22 34.89 11.58 -11.95
C TYR A 22 35.81 11.63 -10.73
N ASN A 23 35.26 12.03 -9.60
CA ASN A 23 35.98 12.06 -8.34
C ASN A 23 36.24 10.60 -7.94
N SER A 24 37.46 10.10 -8.15
CA SER A 24 37.87 8.69 -7.95
C SER A 24 37.69 8.15 -6.52
N ASN A 25 37.29 9.03 -5.60
CA ASN A 25 37.04 8.76 -4.20
C ASN A 25 35.55 8.60 -3.86
N LYS A 26 34.68 8.38 -4.84
CA LYS A 26 33.23 8.33 -4.64
C LYS A 26 32.65 7.03 -5.21
N THR A 27 32.06 6.19 -4.34
CA THR A 27 31.34 4.96 -4.73
C THR A 27 29.85 5.23 -4.68
N GLN A 28 29.11 4.71 -5.66
CA GLN A 28 27.65 4.75 -5.65
C GLN A 28 27.15 3.58 -4.77
N GLU A 29 26.11 3.81 -4.00
CA GLU A 29 25.44 2.80 -3.18
C GLU A 29 23.93 2.89 -3.36
N LEU A 30 23.24 1.78 -3.13
CA LEU A 30 21.79 1.74 -3.06
C LEU A 30 21.35 2.15 -1.65
N SER A 31 20.53 3.20 -1.55
CA SER A 31 19.95 3.67 -0.29
C SER A 31 18.53 4.16 -0.51
N LEU A 32 17.61 3.79 0.38
CA LEU A 32 16.20 4.14 0.30
C LEU A 32 15.75 4.78 1.62
N ASP A 33 15.35 6.05 1.57
CA ASP A 33 14.78 6.75 2.72
C ASP A 33 13.26 6.50 2.73
N VAL A 34 12.76 5.87 3.79
CA VAL A 34 11.34 5.46 3.89
C VAL A 34 10.61 6.29 4.95
N LEU A 35 9.52 6.94 4.55
CA LEU A 35 8.56 7.58 5.44
C LEU A 35 7.46 6.59 5.82
N VAL A 36 7.19 6.43 7.12
CA VAL A 36 6.07 5.58 7.59
C VAL A 36 4.91 6.45 8.07
N VAL A 37 3.78 6.33 7.42
CA VAL A 37 2.56 7.11 7.64
C VAL A 37 1.51 6.23 8.31
N SER A 38 0.74 6.79 9.24
CA SER A 38 -0.46 6.16 9.78
C SER A 38 -1.68 7.07 9.65
N ASP A 39 -2.81 6.44 9.39
CA ASP A 39 -4.10 7.12 9.29
C ASP A 39 -4.78 7.31 10.65
N PHE A 40 -5.93 7.99 10.62
CA PHE A 40 -6.70 8.29 11.81
C PHE A 40 -7.23 7.03 12.52
N LEU A 41 -7.62 6.00 11.77
CA LEU A 41 -8.10 4.73 12.33
C LEU A 41 -7.00 3.98 13.10
N THR A 42 -5.79 3.97 12.56
CA THR A 42 -4.62 3.39 13.24
C THR A 42 -4.30 4.16 14.52
N TYR A 43 -4.36 5.50 14.48
CA TYR A 43 -4.24 6.32 15.69
C TYR A 43 -5.33 6.01 16.71
N GLN A 44 -6.59 5.90 16.29
CA GLN A 44 -7.72 5.59 17.16
C GLN A 44 -7.56 4.23 17.86
N ALA A 45 -7.09 3.20 17.15
CA ALA A 45 -6.79 1.91 17.76
C ALA A 45 -5.74 2.03 18.88
N PHE A 46 -4.71 2.87 18.71
CA PHE A 46 -3.72 3.12 19.76
C PHE A 46 -4.25 3.98 20.91
N LEU A 47 -5.18 4.89 20.63
CA LEU A 47 -5.88 5.68 21.63
C LEU A 47 -6.75 4.77 22.53
N GLU A 48 -7.47 3.83 21.95
CA GLU A 48 -8.25 2.83 22.69
C GLU A 48 -7.35 1.94 23.55
N MET A 49 -6.24 1.44 22.99
CA MET A 49 -5.26 0.64 23.74
C MET A 49 -4.59 1.37 24.91
N THR A 50 -4.65 2.70 24.94
CA THR A 50 -4.08 3.55 25.99
C THR A 50 -5.16 4.18 26.87
N ASN A 51 -6.40 3.68 26.79
CA ASN A 51 -7.55 4.19 27.54
C ASN A 51 -7.80 5.69 27.34
N GLY A 52 -7.58 6.21 26.13
CA GLY A 52 -7.81 7.60 25.78
C GLY A 52 -6.65 8.56 26.04
N ASP A 53 -5.49 8.09 26.51
CA ASP A 53 -4.29 8.92 26.66
C ASP A 53 -3.64 9.22 25.29
N SER A 54 -3.93 10.39 24.74
CA SER A 54 -3.44 10.79 23.41
C SER A 54 -1.92 10.91 23.32
N HIS A 55 -1.25 11.38 24.38
CA HIS A 55 0.20 11.49 24.39
C HIS A 55 0.85 10.11 24.36
N LYS A 56 0.34 9.19 25.17
CA LYS A 56 0.80 7.80 25.18
C LYS A 56 0.45 7.07 23.88
N ALA A 57 -0.72 7.33 23.30
CA ALA A 57 -1.12 6.76 22.02
C ALA A 57 -0.14 7.13 20.89
N VAL A 58 0.16 8.42 20.75
CA VAL A 58 1.13 8.92 19.75
C VAL A 58 2.51 8.33 20.01
N HIS A 59 2.96 8.30 21.27
CA HIS A 59 4.26 7.71 21.61
C HIS A 59 4.33 6.22 21.23
N ASP A 60 3.36 5.42 21.67
CA ASP A 60 3.33 3.97 21.42
C ASP A 60 3.18 3.67 19.93
N LEU A 61 2.42 4.49 19.19
CA LEU A 61 2.28 4.37 17.74
C LEU A 61 3.60 4.68 17.02
N LYS A 62 4.33 5.74 17.41
CA LYS A 62 5.67 6.01 16.85
C LYS A 62 6.64 4.85 17.05
N VAL A 63 6.66 4.28 18.25
CA VAL A 63 7.49 3.11 18.56
C VAL A 63 7.09 1.91 17.70
N TYR A 64 5.79 1.72 17.49
CA TYR A 64 5.27 0.66 16.64
C TYR A 64 5.69 0.82 15.16
N LEU A 65 5.48 2.01 14.58
CA LEU A 65 5.82 2.28 13.18
C LEU A 65 7.33 2.12 12.93
N GLN A 66 8.18 2.57 13.87
CA GLN A 66 9.63 2.31 13.82
C GLN A 66 9.92 0.81 13.85
N ALA A 67 9.28 0.04 14.74
CA ALA A 67 9.50 -1.40 14.83
C ALA A 67 9.06 -2.17 13.57
N VAL A 68 8.02 -1.68 12.87
CA VAL A 68 7.65 -2.21 11.54
C VAL A 68 8.77 -1.93 10.53
N PHE A 69 9.26 -0.70 10.46
CA PHE A 69 10.38 -0.35 9.57
C PHE A 69 11.66 -1.15 9.88
N ASP A 70 12.04 -1.29 11.15
CA ASP A 70 13.25 -2.02 11.55
C ASP A 70 13.19 -3.49 11.10
N GLN A 71 12.00 -4.10 11.08
CA GLN A 71 11.80 -5.44 10.54
C GLN A 71 11.99 -5.50 9.03
N VAL A 72 11.43 -4.52 8.31
CA VAL A 72 11.61 -4.41 6.85
C VAL A 72 13.09 -4.25 6.53
N LYS A 73 13.81 -3.40 7.27
CA LYS A 73 15.25 -3.22 7.14
C LYS A 73 16.01 -4.53 7.31
N ILE A 74 15.69 -5.33 8.34
CA ILE A 74 16.32 -6.64 8.56
C ILE A 74 16.08 -7.60 7.38
N ILE A 75 14.90 -7.57 6.76
CA ILE A 75 14.58 -8.39 5.58
C ILE A 75 15.49 -7.98 4.41
N TYR A 76 15.56 -6.69 4.09
CA TYR A 76 16.36 -6.18 2.97
C TYR A 76 17.88 -6.22 3.21
N ASP A 77 18.36 -6.13 4.46
CA ASP A 77 19.77 -6.34 4.82
C ASP A 77 20.24 -7.76 4.44
N GLY A 78 19.33 -8.74 4.40
CA GLY A 78 19.57 -10.11 3.96
C GLY A 78 19.50 -10.33 2.45
N ILE A 79 19.17 -9.29 1.66
CA ILE A 79 18.99 -9.35 0.21
C ILE A 79 20.10 -8.53 -0.47
N SER A 80 20.61 -9.01 -1.60
CA SER A 80 21.62 -8.31 -2.38
C SER A 80 21.25 -8.27 -3.86
N PHE A 81 21.51 -7.13 -4.49
CA PHE A 81 21.29 -6.86 -5.90
C PHE A 81 22.66 -6.60 -6.54
N ASN A 82 23.18 -7.51 -7.37
CA ASN A 82 24.52 -7.44 -7.94
C ASN A 82 25.66 -7.24 -6.90
N ASN A 83 25.59 -7.94 -5.77
CA ASN A 83 26.51 -7.81 -4.61
C ASN A 83 26.45 -6.46 -3.88
N GLU A 84 25.48 -5.61 -4.17
CA GLU A 84 25.16 -4.42 -3.36
C GLU A 84 23.95 -4.71 -2.48
N THR A 85 23.97 -4.24 -1.24
CA THR A 85 22.81 -4.29 -0.34
C THR A 85 22.06 -2.97 -0.40
N LEU A 86 20.73 -3.02 -0.24
CA LEU A 86 19.91 -1.81 -0.16
C LEU A 86 19.99 -1.25 1.26
N HIS A 87 20.63 -0.09 1.42
CA HIS A 87 20.71 0.58 2.71
C HIS A 87 19.40 1.33 3.01
N MET A 88 18.53 0.75 3.84
CA MET A 88 17.28 1.40 4.23
C MET A 88 17.49 2.40 5.36
N VAL A 89 16.92 3.60 5.22
CA VAL A 89 16.98 4.70 6.19
C VAL A 89 15.57 5.06 6.64
N PHE A 90 15.38 5.16 7.96
CA PHE A 90 14.12 5.65 8.51
C PHE A 90 14.04 7.17 8.35
N ALA A 91 13.23 7.66 7.42
CA ALA A 91 13.07 9.09 7.19
C ALA A 91 12.29 9.77 8.31
N GLY A 92 11.34 9.06 8.93
CA GLY A 92 10.52 9.54 10.02
C GLY A 92 9.12 8.93 10.02
N THR A 93 8.21 9.55 10.79
CA THR A 93 6.80 9.17 10.85
C THR A 93 5.87 10.35 10.61
N TYR A 94 4.69 10.07 10.04
CA TYR A 94 3.53 10.95 10.07
C TYR A 94 2.35 10.22 10.70
N ILE A 95 1.67 10.85 11.66
CA ILE A 95 0.51 10.26 12.36
C ILE A 95 -0.66 11.21 12.20
N SER A 96 -1.71 10.73 11.55
CA SER A 96 -2.96 11.49 11.38
C SER A 96 -3.77 11.41 12.67
N THR A 97 -3.68 12.43 13.53
CA THR A 97 -4.40 12.44 14.81
C THR A 97 -5.82 13.00 14.70
N GLN A 98 -6.19 13.52 13.53
CA GLN A 98 -7.53 14.03 13.21
C GLN A 98 -8.01 13.39 11.91
N GLU A 99 -9.31 13.16 11.81
CA GLU A 99 -9.95 12.57 10.63
C GLU A 99 -9.70 13.38 9.35
N ARG A 100 -9.78 14.71 9.43
CA ARG A 100 -9.51 15.62 8.30
C ARG A 100 -8.08 15.57 7.74
N ASP A 101 -7.13 15.06 8.53
CA ASP A 101 -5.72 14.97 8.13
C ASP A 101 -5.39 13.57 7.58
N CYS A 102 -6.39 12.69 7.48
CA CYS A 102 -6.24 11.29 7.07
C CYS A 102 -5.92 11.20 5.57
N PRO A 103 -4.84 10.48 5.17
CA PRO A 103 -4.44 10.36 3.76
C PRO A 103 -5.46 9.67 2.85
N LEU A 104 -6.42 8.97 3.44
CA LEU A 104 -7.49 8.26 2.76
C LEU A 104 -8.80 9.06 2.73
N TRP A 105 -8.85 10.17 3.46
CA TRP A 105 -9.97 11.09 3.52
C TRP A 105 -9.79 12.20 2.48
N LEU A 106 -10.18 11.90 1.24
CA LEU A 106 -10.25 12.91 0.19
C LEU A 106 -11.71 13.27 -0.05
N SER A 107 -12.20 14.31 0.62
CA SER A 107 -13.57 14.82 0.44
C SER A 107 -13.84 15.24 -1.02
N TRP A 108 -12.82 15.75 -1.70
CA TRP A 108 -12.89 16.18 -3.09
C TRP A 108 -12.87 15.01 -4.08
N ALA A 109 -12.29 13.86 -3.74
CA ALA A 109 -12.37 12.67 -4.59
C ALA A 109 -13.80 12.10 -4.59
N GLU A 110 -14.53 12.23 -3.49
CA GLU A 110 -15.95 11.83 -3.42
C GLU A 110 -16.84 12.79 -4.21
N ASP A 111 -16.64 14.11 -4.05
CA ASP A 111 -17.36 15.13 -4.82
C ASP A 111 -17.06 15.05 -6.33
N GLU A 112 -15.80 14.77 -6.72
CA GLU A 112 -15.38 14.63 -8.12
C GLU A 112 -15.82 13.29 -8.73
N GLU A 113 -15.75 12.18 -7.97
CA GLU A 113 -16.34 10.90 -8.40
C GLU A 113 -17.85 11.04 -8.60
N GLU A 114 -18.55 11.69 -7.68
CA GLU A 114 -19.98 11.99 -7.82
C GLU A 114 -20.25 12.91 -9.01
N ARG A 115 -19.42 13.92 -9.25
CA ARG A 115 -19.54 14.83 -10.40
C ARG A 115 -19.30 14.13 -11.74
N VAL A 116 -18.29 13.28 -11.83
CA VAL A 116 -17.96 12.48 -13.03
C VAL A 116 -19.06 11.46 -13.29
N LEU A 117 -19.56 10.80 -12.25
CA LEU A 117 -20.70 9.88 -12.33
C LEU A 117 -21.95 10.61 -12.84
N ASN A 118 -22.25 11.79 -12.28
CA ASN A 118 -23.41 12.59 -12.68
C ASN A 118 -23.28 13.09 -14.13
N GLU A 119 -22.08 13.46 -14.60
CA GLU A 119 -21.87 13.88 -15.99
C GLU A 119 -21.98 12.72 -16.97
N GLU A 120 -21.51 11.52 -16.61
CA GLU A 120 -21.65 10.33 -17.46
C GLU A 120 -23.10 9.83 -17.53
N ILE A 121 -23.84 9.86 -16.40
CA ILE A 121 -25.28 9.61 -16.38
C ILE A 121 -26.00 10.59 -17.33
N ARG A 122 -25.66 11.88 -17.25
CA ARG A 122 -26.25 12.93 -18.09
C ARG A 122 -25.97 12.70 -19.57
N ARG A 123 -24.74 12.31 -19.94
CA ARG A 123 -24.38 11.96 -21.33
C ARG A 123 -25.14 10.76 -21.86
N LEU A 124 -25.29 9.72 -21.05
CA LEU A 124 -26.03 8.51 -21.44
C LEU A 124 -27.53 8.80 -21.61
N GLU A 125 -28.10 9.68 -20.77
CA GLU A 125 -29.47 10.16 -20.92
C GLU A 125 -29.65 11.03 -22.19
N GLU A 126 -28.67 11.88 -22.50
CA GLU A 126 -28.67 12.68 -23.73
C GLU A 126 -28.54 11.80 -24.99
N ASP A 127 -27.66 10.79 -24.98
CA ASP A 127 -27.50 9.85 -26.10
C ASP A 127 -28.75 8.98 -26.31
N GLU A 128 -29.44 8.57 -25.24
CA GLU A 128 -30.73 7.86 -25.30
C GLU A 128 -31.84 8.76 -25.88
N SER A 129 -31.87 10.03 -25.49
CA SER A 129 -32.81 11.02 -26.07
C SER A 129 -32.52 11.30 -27.56
N ARG A 130 -31.24 11.32 -27.95
CA ARG A 130 -30.79 11.50 -29.33
C ARG A 130 -31.15 10.29 -30.19
N TRP A 131 -30.95 9.07 -29.67
CA TRP A 131 -31.35 7.84 -30.33
C TRP A 131 -32.85 7.79 -30.60
N ASN A 132 -33.68 8.12 -29.61
CA ASN A 132 -35.14 8.19 -29.77
C ASN A 132 -35.58 9.27 -30.77
N SER A 133 -34.85 10.37 -30.90
CA SER A 133 -35.13 11.41 -31.90
C SER A 133 -34.72 11.04 -33.33
N THR A 134 -33.81 10.07 -33.51
CA THR A 134 -33.38 9.57 -34.83
C THR A 134 -34.20 8.38 -35.34
N VAL A 135 -35.05 7.77 -34.51
CA VAL A 135 -35.85 6.58 -34.86
C VAL A 135 -37.24 6.95 -35.43
N GLU A 136 -37.62 8.24 -35.46
CA GLU A 136 -38.92 8.67 -36.02
C GLU A 136 -38.95 8.82 -37.56
N ASP A 137 -37.83 8.62 -38.28
CA ASP A 137 -37.74 8.99 -39.71
C ASP A 137 -37.38 7.86 -40.70
N GLU A 138 -37.62 6.57 -40.40
CA GLU A 138 -37.66 5.55 -41.47
C GLU A 138 -38.89 4.62 -41.37
N GLU A 139 -39.84 4.86 -42.26
CA GLU A 139 -41.08 4.12 -42.48
C GLU A 139 -40.81 2.83 -43.28
N PHE A 140 -40.88 1.64 -42.64
CA PHE A 140 -41.24 0.41 -43.36
C PHE A 140 -41.98 -0.62 -42.48
N MET A 141 -43.14 -1.06 -42.97
CA MET A 141 -44.18 -1.80 -42.26
C MET A 141 -43.98 -3.34 -42.16
N ASN A 142 -44.55 -3.87 -41.05
CA ASN A 142 -45.11 -5.20 -40.78
C ASN A 142 -44.13 -6.38 -40.59
N THR A 143 -44.04 -7.02 -39.42
CA THR A 143 -45.07 -7.86 -38.79
C THR A 143 -44.66 -8.27 -37.36
N THR A 144 -45.63 -8.69 -36.54
CA THR A 144 -45.52 -9.11 -35.12
C THR A 144 -45.29 -7.97 -34.11
N ALA A 145 -46.40 -7.35 -33.72
CA ALA A 145 -46.50 -6.52 -32.52
C ALA A 145 -46.33 -7.41 -31.27
N LEU A 146 -45.12 -7.45 -30.74
CA LEU A 146 -44.81 -7.85 -29.36
C LEU A 146 -43.89 -6.78 -28.78
N ASP A 147 -44.50 -5.85 -28.04
CA ASP A 147 -43.94 -4.84 -27.12
C ASP A 147 -42.42 -4.56 -27.18
N SER A 148 -41.93 -4.01 -28.29
CA SER A 148 -40.54 -3.53 -28.41
C SER A 148 -40.26 -2.36 -27.45
N ASN A 149 -41.26 -1.52 -27.20
CA ASN A 149 -41.14 -0.36 -26.31
C ASN A 149 -40.94 -0.77 -24.83
N SER A 150 -41.52 -1.91 -24.42
CA SER A 150 -41.29 -2.46 -23.07
C SER A 150 -39.90 -3.08 -22.96
N THR A 151 -39.43 -3.73 -24.03
CA THR A 151 -38.18 -4.50 -24.01
C THR A 151 -36.96 -3.58 -24.04
N GLU A 152 -37.00 -2.47 -24.79
CA GLU A 152 -35.94 -1.45 -24.77
C GLU A 152 -35.94 -0.61 -23.49
N GLN A 153 -37.11 -0.21 -22.95
CA GLN A 153 -37.18 0.40 -21.62
C GLN A 153 -36.70 -0.56 -20.53
N LEU A 154 -36.98 -1.87 -20.65
CA LEU A 154 -36.48 -2.88 -19.73
C LEU A 154 -34.97 -3.02 -19.85
N ILE A 155 -34.38 -3.07 -21.05
CA ILE A 155 -32.93 -3.17 -21.26
C ILE A 155 -32.19 -1.90 -20.78
N SER A 156 -32.76 -0.72 -21.02
CA SER A 156 -32.29 0.57 -20.50
C SER A 156 -32.38 0.60 -18.97
N SER A 157 -33.51 0.21 -18.39
CA SER A 157 -33.69 0.10 -16.93
C SER A 157 -32.76 -0.94 -16.31
N GLU A 158 -32.45 -2.03 -17.02
CA GLU A 158 -31.60 -3.12 -16.55
C GLU A 158 -30.12 -2.74 -16.67
N ARG A 159 -29.72 -1.96 -17.70
CA ARG A 159 -28.38 -1.35 -17.79
C ARG A 159 -28.20 -0.25 -16.75
N ARG A 160 -29.19 0.62 -16.56
CA ARG A 160 -29.20 1.63 -15.47
C ARG A 160 -29.15 0.96 -14.11
N LYS A 161 -29.86 -0.15 -13.90
CA LYS A 161 -29.75 -0.99 -12.70
C LYS A 161 -28.41 -1.71 -12.62
N LYS A 162 -27.78 -2.11 -13.72
CA LYS A 162 -26.45 -2.74 -13.72
C LYS A 162 -25.35 -1.74 -13.41
N LEU A 163 -25.40 -0.53 -13.99
CA LEU A 163 -24.50 0.58 -13.68
C LEU A 163 -24.73 1.07 -12.25
N ARG A 164 -25.99 1.28 -11.83
CA ARG A 164 -26.31 1.56 -10.42
C ARG A 164 -25.87 0.43 -9.51
N LYS A 165 -26.05 -0.85 -9.85
CA LYS A 165 -25.57 -1.98 -9.02
C LYS A 165 -24.04 -2.11 -9.01
N PHE A 166 -23.35 -1.76 -10.08
CA PHE A 166 -21.89 -1.72 -10.13
C PHE A 166 -21.32 -0.56 -9.27
N VAL A 167 -22.11 0.50 -9.10
CA VAL A 167 -21.80 1.69 -8.29
C VAL A 167 -22.39 1.63 -6.86
N ASP A 168 -23.50 0.92 -6.63
CA ASP A 168 -24.11 0.64 -5.33
C ASP A 168 -23.27 -0.41 -4.60
N VAL A 169 -22.59 -1.32 -5.32
CA VAL A 169 -21.50 -2.13 -4.74
C VAL A 169 -20.40 -1.24 -4.13
N THR A 170 -20.25 0.01 -4.57
CA THR A 170 -19.31 0.98 -3.99
C THR A 170 -19.90 1.94 -2.95
N LEU A 171 -21.23 1.96 -2.73
CA LEU A 171 -21.92 2.92 -1.85
C LEU A 171 -22.84 2.27 -0.78
N GLU A 172 -23.39 1.07 -0.99
CA GLU A 172 -24.27 0.37 -0.04
C GLU A 172 -23.52 -0.27 1.15
N GLU A 173 -22.18 -0.38 1.13
CA GLU A 173 -21.44 -0.92 2.30
C GLU A 173 -21.34 0.07 3.48
N MET A 174 -21.85 1.30 3.36
CA MET A 174 -21.72 2.32 4.43
C MET A 174 -22.98 2.60 5.25
N GLN A 175 -24.16 2.09 4.90
CA GLN A 175 -25.38 2.38 5.65
C GLN A 175 -26.32 1.17 5.71
N GLU A 176 -26.08 0.31 6.69
CA GLU A 176 -27.01 -0.56 7.42
C GLU A 176 -26.17 -1.71 7.97
N ASN A 177 -25.74 -1.69 9.24
CA ASN A 177 -26.41 -2.45 10.29
C ASN A 177 -25.70 -2.20 11.63
N ASN A 178 -26.48 -2.11 12.69
CA ASN A 178 -26.04 -2.01 14.09
C ASN A 178 -25.29 -3.30 14.53
N SER A 179 -24.03 -3.43 14.15
CA SER A 179 -23.17 -4.58 14.45
C SER A 179 -21.71 -4.14 14.55
N THR A 180 -21.08 -4.40 15.68
CA THR A 180 -19.69 -4.08 16.03
C THR A 180 -18.63 -4.87 15.24
N GLU A 181 -18.87 -5.28 13.99
CA GLU A 181 -17.97 -6.21 13.28
C GLU A 181 -17.74 -5.99 11.76
N MET A 182 -18.23 -4.94 11.08
CA MET A 182 -18.08 -4.84 9.59
C MET A 182 -17.95 -3.43 8.95
N ALA A 183 -17.59 -2.36 9.67
CA ALA A 183 -17.80 -0.99 9.15
C ALA A 183 -16.60 -0.26 8.47
N LEU A 184 -15.45 -0.89 8.18
CA LEU A 184 -14.27 -0.17 7.63
C LEU A 184 -13.50 -1.00 6.58
N LYS A 185 -14.11 -1.22 5.40
CA LYS A 185 -13.43 -1.78 4.23
C LYS A 185 -13.05 -0.68 3.24
N MET A 186 -12.02 -0.91 2.42
CA MET A 186 -11.66 -0.01 1.34
C MET A 186 -11.01 -0.75 0.18
N ASP A 187 -11.39 -0.42 -1.05
CA ASP A 187 -10.71 -0.94 -2.23
C ASP A 187 -9.22 -0.56 -2.21
N SER A 188 -8.37 -1.57 -2.30
CA SER A 188 -6.91 -1.44 -2.19
C SER A 188 -6.30 -0.53 -3.27
N LYS A 189 -6.86 -0.52 -4.48
CA LYS A 189 -6.41 0.36 -5.55
C LYS A 189 -6.82 1.81 -5.25
N LYS A 190 -8.07 2.03 -4.84
CA LYS A 190 -8.55 3.35 -4.41
C LYS A 190 -7.70 3.89 -3.25
N ALA A 191 -7.33 3.02 -2.30
CA ALA A 191 -6.48 3.38 -1.16
C ALA A 191 -5.12 3.95 -1.59
N VAL A 192 -4.40 3.23 -2.47
CA VAL A 192 -3.08 3.69 -2.94
C VAL A 192 -3.19 4.94 -3.83
N ASP A 193 -4.25 5.03 -4.65
CA ASP A 193 -4.52 6.22 -5.46
C ASP A 193 -4.75 7.45 -4.54
N LYS A 194 -5.61 7.33 -3.52
CA LYS A 194 -5.86 8.42 -2.55
C LYS A 194 -4.59 8.83 -1.81
N PHE A 195 -3.83 7.86 -1.31
CA PHE A 195 -2.58 8.13 -0.60
C PHE A 195 -1.54 8.83 -1.49
N THR A 196 -1.43 8.41 -2.75
CA THR A 196 -0.55 9.02 -3.74
C THR A 196 -0.88 10.50 -3.98
N ILE A 197 -2.16 10.84 -4.09
CA ILE A 197 -2.55 12.24 -4.30
C ILE A 197 -2.28 13.05 -3.01
N TRP A 198 -2.62 12.50 -1.84
CA TRP A 198 -2.30 13.13 -0.56
C TRP A 198 -0.80 13.43 -0.41
N LEU A 199 0.08 12.50 -0.78
CA LEU A 199 1.54 12.72 -0.73
C LEU A 199 2.00 13.87 -1.63
N LYS A 200 1.38 14.03 -2.81
CA LYS A 200 1.71 15.11 -3.76
C LYS A 200 1.31 16.49 -3.23
N GLU A 201 0.26 16.57 -2.43
CA GLU A 201 -0.27 17.81 -1.87
C GLU A 201 0.34 18.18 -0.51
N GLN A 202 0.75 17.17 0.26
CA GLN A 202 1.19 17.36 1.63
C GLN A 202 2.53 18.10 1.71
N GLN A 203 2.57 19.13 2.56
CA GLN A 203 3.78 19.90 2.83
C GLN A 203 4.44 19.50 4.16
N GLY A 204 5.75 19.69 4.25
CA GLY A 204 6.50 19.52 5.50
C GLY A 204 6.76 18.06 5.92
N LEU A 205 6.54 17.10 5.02
CA LEU A 205 6.94 15.72 5.27
C LEU A 205 8.47 15.59 5.33
N PRO A 206 9.02 14.68 6.17
CA PRO A 206 10.43 14.33 6.11
C PRO A 206 10.83 13.93 4.69
N ARG A 207 12.03 14.32 4.24
CA ARG A 207 12.53 13.89 2.93
C ARG A 207 12.59 12.37 2.88
N HIS A 208 11.98 11.78 1.87
CA HIS A 208 11.92 10.34 1.63
C HIS A 208 11.96 10.06 0.13
N GLU A 209 12.31 8.83 -0.23
CA GLU A 209 12.16 8.32 -1.60
C GLU A 209 10.93 7.40 -1.72
N HIS A 210 10.49 6.75 -0.64
CA HIS A 210 9.26 5.93 -0.62
C HIS A 210 8.43 6.22 0.64
N ALA A 211 7.10 6.20 0.52
CA ALA A 211 6.19 6.38 1.64
C ALA A 211 5.26 5.17 1.80
N VAL A 212 5.10 4.70 3.04
CA VAL A 212 4.26 3.56 3.36
C VAL A 212 3.14 4.04 4.27
N LEU A 213 1.87 3.84 3.88
CA LEU A 213 0.72 4.03 4.74
C LEU A 213 0.34 2.73 5.42
N ILE A 214 0.29 2.74 6.75
CA ILE A 214 -0.24 1.65 7.57
C ILE A 214 -1.65 2.06 8.04
N THR A 215 -2.65 1.22 7.73
CA THR A 215 -4.06 1.51 7.97
C THR A 215 -4.79 0.37 8.68
N LYS A 216 -5.86 0.69 9.42
CA LYS A 216 -6.80 -0.29 9.99
C LYS A 216 -8.01 -0.62 9.09
N PHE A 217 -8.10 -0.02 7.90
CA PHE A 217 -9.08 -0.44 6.90
C PHE A 217 -8.80 -1.88 6.44
N ASP A 218 -9.85 -2.70 6.33
CA ASP A 218 -9.78 -3.99 5.63
C ASP A 218 -9.65 -3.71 4.13
N LEU A 219 -8.45 -3.92 3.59
CA LEU A 219 -8.18 -3.67 2.18
C LEU A 219 -8.79 -4.82 1.37
N ILE A 220 -9.60 -4.47 0.37
CA ILE A 220 -10.25 -5.45 -0.49
C ILE A 220 -9.76 -5.32 -1.92
N SER A 221 -9.70 -6.46 -2.61
CA SER A 221 -9.56 -6.49 -4.06
C SER A 221 -10.83 -5.98 -4.75
N ILE A 222 -10.74 -5.69 -6.06
CA ILE A 222 -11.88 -5.33 -6.91
C ILE A 222 -13.04 -6.36 -6.88
N ASN A 223 -12.74 -7.61 -6.52
CA ASN A 223 -13.74 -8.68 -6.40
C ASN A 223 -14.33 -8.78 -4.98
N GLY A 224 -14.02 -7.82 -4.09
CA GLY A 224 -14.49 -7.78 -2.71
C GLY A 224 -13.77 -8.75 -1.75
N ASN A 225 -12.66 -9.36 -2.17
CA ASN A 225 -11.90 -10.29 -1.32
C ASN A 225 -10.89 -9.54 -0.44
N SER A 226 -10.96 -9.74 0.88
CA SER A 226 -10.03 -9.25 1.91
C SER A 226 -8.67 -9.96 1.96
N ALA A 227 -8.33 -10.76 0.96
CA ALA A 227 -7.02 -11.39 0.84
C ALA A 227 -5.92 -10.38 0.43
N THR A 228 -6.30 -9.22 -0.12
CA THR A 228 -5.37 -8.16 -0.50
C THR A 228 -5.02 -7.32 0.73
N GLN A 229 -3.82 -7.51 1.28
CA GLN A 229 -3.41 -6.84 2.52
C GLN A 229 -2.44 -5.67 2.27
N GLY A 230 -2.09 -5.43 1.01
CA GLY A 230 -1.23 -4.34 0.57
C GLY A 230 -1.44 -4.00 -0.90
N MET A 231 -0.98 -2.81 -1.30
CA MET A 231 -0.98 -2.35 -2.69
C MET A 231 0.15 -1.33 -2.92
N ALA A 232 0.84 -1.47 -4.05
CA ALA A 232 1.85 -0.53 -4.53
C ALA A 232 1.90 -0.51 -6.06
N TYR A 233 2.47 0.55 -6.63
CA TYR A 233 2.81 0.58 -8.05
C TYR A 233 4.15 -0.14 -8.28
N VAL A 234 4.24 -0.86 -9.40
CA VAL A 234 5.45 -1.61 -9.75
C VAL A 234 6.46 -0.70 -10.46
N GLY A 235 7.70 -0.67 -9.97
CA GLY A 235 8.82 0.03 -10.61
C GLY A 235 8.87 1.55 -10.37
N ASN A 236 7.97 2.10 -9.55
CA ASN A 236 7.82 3.55 -9.36
C ASN A 236 8.63 4.11 -8.18
N ILE A 237 9.70 3.45 -7.72
CA ILE A 237 10.44 3.80 -6.47
C ILE A 237 10.98 5.24 -6.37
N CYS A 238 11.04 6.00 -7.47
CA CYS A 238 11.44 7.42 -7.45
C CYS A 238 10.38 8.39 -7.94
N GLU A 239 9.19 7.90 -8.31
CA GLU A 239 8.17 8.75 -8.87
C GLU A 239 7.39 9.44 -7.76
N ASN A 240 7.26 10.76 -7.90
CA ASN A 240 6.69 11.60 -6.86
C ASN A 240 5.24 11.19 -6.57
N GLY A 241 4.96 10.83 -5.32
CA GLY A 241 3.69 10.28 -4.85
C GLY A 241 3.48 8.81 -5.20
N ASP A 242 3.79 8.39 -6.43
CA ASP A 242 3.59 7.00 -6.89
C ASP A 242 4.62 6.02 -6.29
N SER A 243 5.75 6.53 -5.78
CA SER A 243 6.62 5.79 -4.86
C SER A 243 5.95 5.68 -3.48
N SER A 244 4.84 4.95 -3.45
CA SER A 244 4.07 4.72 -2.24
C SER A 244 3.44 3.34 -2.21
N SER A 245 3.13 2.91 -0.99
CA SER A 245 2.40 1.69 -0.72
C SER A 245 1.40 1.90 0.41
N VAL A 246 0.28 1.16 0.36
CA VAL A 246 -0.71 1.11 1.45
C VAL A 246 -0.79 -0.32 1.95
N VAL A 247 -0.77 -0.49 3.27
CA VAL A 247 -0.73 -1.79 3.93
C VAL A 247 -1.75 -1.85 5.07
N GLU A 248 -2.55 -2.91 5.08
CA GLU A 248 -3.43 -3.25 6.20
C GLU A 248 -2.60 -3.67 7.42
N ASP A 249 -2.88 -3.07 8.57
CA ASP A 249 -2.23 -3.40 9.82
C ASP A 249 -2.82 -4.65 10.48
N ILE A 250 -2.27 -5.80 10.09
CA ILE A 250 -2.69 -7.12 10.57
C ILE A 250 -1.84 -7.64 11.75
N GLY A 251 -0.89 -6.83 12.22
CA GLY A 251 -0.05 -7.11 13.38
C GLY A 251 1.45 -7.21 13.05
N ALA A 252 2.22 -6.28 13.64
CA ALA A 252 3.68 -6.20 13.73
C ALA A 252 4.47 -6.99 12.68
N GLY A 253 4.76 -8.28 12.94
CA GLY A 253 5.60 -9.09 12.07
C GLY A 253 4.99 -9.33 10.70
N LEU A 254 3.70 -9.60 10.62
CA LEU A 254 3.02 -9.81 9.34
C LEU A 254 2.88 -8.50 8.57
N THR A 255 2.52 -7.40 9.24
CA THR A 255 2.50 -6.05 8.65
C THR A 255 3.86 -5.74 8.01
N SER A 256 4.97 -6.03 8.69
CA SER A 256 6.31 -5.78 8.13
C SER A 256 6.66 -6.63 6.91
N LEU A 257 6.15 -7.86 6.81
CA LEU A 257 6.33 -8.69 5.61
C LEU A 257 5.61 -8.10 4.41
N ILE A 258 4.38 -7.62 4.62
CA ILE A 258 3.58 -6.99 3.57
C ILE A 258 4.25 -5.69 3.13
N VAL A 259 4.68 -4.83 4.07
CA VAL A 259 5.45 -3.62 3.72
C VAL A 259 6.68 -3.97 2.90
N ALA A 260 7.42 -5.01 3.27
CA ALA A 260 8.60 -5.43 2.52
C ALA A 260 8.26 -5.93 1.10
N HIS A 261 7.13 -6.64 0.95
CA HIS A 261 6.57 -7.09 -0.33
C HIS A 261 6.18 -5.91 -1.22
N GLU A 262 5.44 -4.94 -0.69
CA GLU A 262 5.00 -3.76 -1.44
C GLU A 262 6.19 -2.88 -1.88
N ILE A 263 7.20 -2.71 -1.03
CA ILE A 263 8.45 -2.05 -1.42
C ILE A 263 9.16 -2.83 -2.54
N GLY A 264 9.04 -4.16 -2.53
CA GLY A 264 9.57 -5.02 -3.59
C GLY A 264 8.93 -4.71 -4.94
N HIS A 265 7.60 -4.54 -4.97
CA HIS A 265 6.90 -4.05 -6.15
C HIS A 265 7.40 -2.68 -6.58
N SER A 266 7.49 -1.70 -5.69
CA SER A 266 8.00 -0.36 -6.04
C SER A 266 9.42 -0.40 -6.60
N LEU A 267 10.29 -1.29 -6.10
CA LEU A 267 11.62 -1.54 -6.63
C LEU A 267 11.65 -2.25 -7.99
N GLY A 268 10.52 -2.81 -8.45
CA GLY A 268 10.34 -3.42 -9.77
C GLY A 268 10.10 -4.93 -9.77
N ALA A 269 9.95 -5.57 -8.60
CA ALA A 269 9.63 -7.00 -8.56
C ALA A 269 8.18 -7.25 -9.02
N LEU A 270 7.99 -8.38 -9.68
CA LEU A 270 6.68 -8.95 -9.97
C LEU A 270 6.41 -10.10 -9.01
N HIS A 271 5.17 -10.56 -8.94
CA HIS A 271 4.87 -11.77 -8.18
C HIS A 271 5.61 -12.99 -8.74
N ASP A 272 6.14 -13.82 -7.84
CA ASP A 272 6.60 -15.16 -8.21
C ASP A 272 5.41 -15.96 -8.78
N GLY A 273 5.62 -16.65 -9.90
CA GLY A 273 4.59 -17.40 -10.61
C GLY A 273 3.73 -16.56 -11.57
N ALA A 274 3.96 -15.23 -11.66
CA ALA A 274 3.42 -14.42 -12.74
C ALA A 274 4.00 -14.84 -14.11
N TYR A 275 3.38 -14.42 -15.22
CA TYR A 275 3.80 -14.82 -16.56
C TYR A 275 5.30 -14.53 -16.83
N GLU A 276 5.77 -13.35 -16.43
CA GLU A 276 7.15 -12.88 -16.59
C GLU A 276 8.10 -13.45 -15.51
N SER A 277 7.59 -14.16 -14.52
CA SER A 277 8.34 -14.77 -13.41
C SER A 277 7.92 -16.23 -13.17
N ALA A 278 7.50 -16.91 -14.24
CA ALA A 278 6.95 -18.26 -14.19
C ALA A 278 7.96 -19.32 -13.75
N ASP A 279 9.26 -19.02 -13.85
CA ASP A 279 10.36 -19.89 -13.41
C ASP A 279 10.50 -19.97 -11.88
N CYS A 280 9.85 -19.06 -11.13
CA CYS A 280 9.81 -19.08 -9.67
C CYS A 280 8.40 -19.42 -9.20
N ASP A 281 8.21 -20.58 -8.55
CA ASP A 281 6.89 -21.01 -8.09
C ASP A 281 6.44 -20.17 -6.89
N SER A 282 5.23 -19.59 -6.96
CA SER A 282 4.63 -18.88 -5.82
C SER A 282 4.50 -19.76 -4.56
N ASN A 283 4.44 -21.09 -4.71
CA ASN A 283 4.34 -22.02 -3.58
C ASN A 283 5.65 -22.14 -2.78
N ASP A 284 6.77 -21.67 -3.32
CA ASP A 284 8.04 -21.63 -2.57
C ASP A 284 8.04 -20.58 -1.45
N ASN A 285 6.98 -19.73 -1.40
CA ASN A 285 6.71 -18.75 -0.34
C ASN A 285 7.87 -17.77 -0.13
N TYR A 286 8.59 -17.41 -1.20
CA TYR A 286 9.50 -16.27 -1.18
C TYR A 286 8.73 -14.97 -0.96
N LEU A 287 9.45 -13.90 -0.63
CA LEU A 287 8.86 -12.60 -0.27
C LEU A 287 7.87 -12.08 -1.32
N MET A 288 8.04 -12.38 -2.61
CA MET A 288 7.13 -11.93 -3.67
C MET A 288 6.10 -12.98 -4.12
N ALA A 289 5.87 -14.04 -3.34
CA ALA A 289 4.76 -14.95 -3.57
C ALA A 289 3.41 -14.21 -3.48
N VAL A 290 2.42 -14.59 -4.28
CA VAL A 290 1.08 -13.94 -4.32
C VAL A 290 0.38 -14.00 -2.95
N ALA A 291 0.67 -15.03 -2.16
CA ALA A 291 0.18 -15.18 -0.80
C ALA A 291 1.36 -15.43 0.15
N VAL A 292 2.03 -14.35 0.57
CA VAL A 292 3.10 -14.43 1.56
C VAL A 292 2.49 -14.84 2.89
N SER A 293 2.83 -16.03 3.38
CA SER A 293 2.30 -16.54 4.64
C SER A 293 3.38 -16.83 5.67
N GLY A 294 3.06 -16.56 6.94
CA GLY A 294 3.74 -17.17 8.07
C GLY A 294 3.42 -18.66 8.10
N SER A 295 4.24 -19.47 7.43
CA SER A 295 4.07 -20.92 7.37
C SER A 295 4.60 -21.60 8.64
N ALA A 296 3.97 -22.72 9.02
CA ALA A 296 4.53 -23.62 10.04
C ALA A 296 5.68 -24.47 9.48
N ASP A 297 5.77 -24.61 8.15
CA ASP A 297 6.93 -25.19 7.49
C ASP A 297 8.13 -24.26 7.62
N HIS A 298 9.24 -24.79 8.14
CA HIS A 298 10.41 -24.00 8.47
C HIS A 298 11.05 -23.36 7.23
N GLN A 299 11.12 -24.08 6.12
CA GLN A 299 11.74 -23.57 4.90
C GLN A 299 10.90 -22.45 4.29
N SER A 300 9.59 -22.67 4.19
CA SER A 300 8.62 -21.67 3.73
C SER A 300 8.65 -20.41 4.62
N PHE A 301 8.76 -20.59 5.95
CA PHE A 301 8.91 -19.47 6.89
C PHE A 301 10.21 -18.68 6.63
N LEU A 302 11.32 -19.34 6.35
CA LEU A 302 12.59 -18.67 6.03
C LEU A 302 12.55 -17.99 4.66
N ASN A 303 11.90 -18.60 3.67
CA ASN A 303 11.78 -18.07 2.31
C ASN A 303 10.99 -16.76 2.27
N SER A 304 9.96 -16.60 3.11
CA SER A 304 9.14 -15.39 3.13
C SER A 304 9.88 -14.13 3.62
N ARG A 305 11.15 -14.25 4.02
CA ARG A 305 12.07 -13.13 4.32
C ARG A 305 13.23 -13.03 3.32
N LYS A 306 13.12 -13.69 2.17
CA LYS A 306 14.10 -13.71 1.08
C LYS A 306 13.40 -13.45 -0.24
N MET A 307 14.11 -12.91 -1.21
CA MET A 307 13.61 -12.81 -2.57
C MET A 307 14.04 -14.02 -3.40
N SER A 308 13.17 -14.42 -4.33
CA SER A 308 13.50 -15.39 -5.37
C SER A 308 14.52 -14.80 -6.36
N ASN A 309 15.12 -15.64 -7.20
CA ASN A 309 15.99 -15.14 -8.27
C ASN A 309 15.21 -14.32 -9.31
N CYS A 310 13.94 -14.64 -9.58
CA CYS A 310 13.10 -13.88 -10.51
C CYS A 310 12.89 -12.45 -9.98
N SER A 311 12.52 -12.32 -8.70
CA SER A 311 12.35 -11.03 -8.03
C SER A 311 13.63 -10.20 -8.04
N ILE A 312 14.77 -10.81 -7.70
CA ILE A 312 16.08 -10.15 -7.70
C ILE A 312 16.43 -9.63 -9.10
N ASN A 313 16.22 -10.45 -10.14
CA ASN A 313 16.52 -10.07 -11.52
C ASN A 313 15.63 -8.90 -11.99
N SER A 314 14.32 -8.95 -11.71
CA SER A 314 13.39 -7.86 -12.08
C SER A 314 13.77 -6.54 -11.42
N ILE A 315 14.13 -6.57 -10.13
CA ILE A 315 14.62 -5.37 -9.43
C ILE A 315 15.93 -4.87 -10.05
N ILE A 316 16.88 -5.77 -10.35
CA ILE A 316 18.14 -5.38 -10.98
C ILE A 316 17.91 -4.70 -12.33
N GLU A 317 16.99 -5.20 -13.15
CA GLU A 317 16.66 -4.56 -14.43
C GLU A 317 16.01 -3.18 -14.21
N ASN A 318 15.02 -3.07 -13.31
CA ASN A 318 14.41 -1.78 -12.99
C ASN A 318 15.42 -0.77 -12.43
N LEU A 319 16.37 -1.22 -11.60
CA LEU A 319 17.44 -0.38 -11.08
C LEU A 319 18.39 0.12 -12.17
N LYS A 320 18.40 -0.42 -13.39
CA LYS A 320 19.19 0.16 -14.50
C LYS A 320 18.53 1.41 -15.09
N GLU A 321 17.21 1.54 -14.95
CA GLU A 321 16.45 2.61 -15.56
C GLU A 321 16.73 3.99 -14.91
N PRO A 322 16.64 5.10 -15.68
CA PRO A 322 16.79 6.45 -15.13
C PRO A 322 15.72 6.81 -14.08
N THR A 323 14.54 6.21 -14.20
CA THR A 323 13.41 6.35 -13.26
C THR A 323 13.71 5.74 -11.89
N ALA A 324 14.78 4.95 -11.73
CA ALA A 324 15.23 4.43 -10.44
C ALA A 324 16.47 5.16 -9.88
N SER A 325 16.78 6.37 -10.37
CA SER A 325 18.04 7.05 -10.02
C SER A 325 18.10 7.61 -8.60
N CYS A 326 16.96 7.91 -7.96
CA CYS A 326 16.90 8.50 -6.61
C CYS A 326 17.52 7.59 -5.53
N VAL A 327 17.46 6.27 -5.69
CA VAL A 327 18.00 5.31 -4.73
C VAL A 327 19.51 5.11 -4.89
N LYS A 328 20.13 5.60 -5.97
CA LYS A 328 21.56 5.45 -6.21
C LYS A 328 22.34 6.65 -5.67
N LYS A 329 22.69 6.61 -4.38
CA LYS A 329 23.34 7.72 -3.67
C LYS A 329 24.86 7.62 -3.75
N TRP A 330 25.53 8.77 -3.76
CA TRP A 330 27.00 8.83 -3.82
C TRP A 330 27.59 8.93 -2.41
N LYS A 331 28.40 7.95 -2.01
CA LYS A 331 29.23 8.03 -0.80
C LYS A 331 30.64 8.51 -1.12
N THR A 332 31.18 9.33 -0.21
CA THR A 332 32.60 9.70 -0.22
C THR A 332 33.38 8.62 0.53
N LYS A 333 34.40 8.02 -0.11
CA LYS A 333 35.34 7.09 0.53
C LYS A 333 35.95 7.80 1.74
N GLY A 334 35.81 7.22 2.92
CA GLY A 334 36.27 7.80 4.19
C GLY A 334 35.16 8.34 5.10
N SER A 335 33.90 8.33 4.67
CA SER A 335 32.74 8.49 5.56
C SER A 335 32.27 7.16 6.14
N GLU A 336 33.20 6.34 6.62
CA GLU A 336 32.89 5.43 7.73
C GLU A 336 32.69 6.30 8.97
N LYS A 337 31.61 7.09 9.00
CA LYS A 337 31.04 7.46 10.29
C LYS A 337 30.75 6.11 10.91
N ASN A 338 31.40 5.83 12.04
CA ASN A 338 31.18 4.67 12.89
C ASN A 338 29.82 4.09 12.53
N ALA A 339 29.79 2.94 11.87
CA ALA A 339 28.60 2.11 11.87
C ALA A 339 28.44 1.76 13.34
N GLN A 340 27.91 2.72 14.11
CA GLN A 340 27.27 2.51 15.37
C GLN A 340 26.32 1.41 14.97
N LYS A 341 26.68 0.18 15.37
CA LYS A 341 25.77 -0.94 15.30
C LYS A 341 24.57 -0.41 16.03
N ASP A 342 23.62 0.13 15.28
CA ASP A 342 22.38 0.60 15.82
C ASP A 342 21.91 -0.64 16.56
N PHE A 343 21.81 -0.52 17.88
CA PHE A 343 21.46 -1.64 18.72
C PHE A 343 19.98 -1.84 18.49
N MET A 344 19.65 -2.35 17.30
CA MET A 344 18.29 -2.59 16.83
C MET A 344 17.78 -3.67 17.74
N LYS A 345 16.90 -3.27 18.65
CA LYS A 345 16.16 -4.19 19.47
C LYS A 345 15.44 -5.14 18.54
N LYS A 346 15.43 -6.42 18.89
CA LYS A 346 14.67 -7.40 18.12
C LYS A 346 13.19 -6.99 18.13
N PRO A 347 12.42 -7.32 17.09
CA PRO A 347 11.02 -6.92 17.02
C PRO A 347 10.18 -7.38 18.23
N GLY A 348 10.49 -8.55 18.80
CA GLY A 348 9.85 -9.05 20.02
C GLY A 348 10.24 -8.30 21.31
N GLU A 349 11.34 -7.55 21.30
CA GLU A 349 11.79 -6.70 22.41
C GLU A 349 11.12 -5.32 22.37
N THR A 350 10.71 -4.84 21.19
CA THR A 350 9.97 -3.58 21.01
C THR A 350 8.45 -3.80 21.06
N VAL A 351 7.95 -4.85 20.41
CA VAL A 351 6.54 -5.24 20.39
C VAL A 351 6.38 -6.62 21.01
N ASN A 352 6.15 -6.65 22.32
CA ASN A 352 5.98 -7.90 23.05
C ASN A 352 4.71 -8.67 22.62
N LEU A 353 4.62 -9.93 23.02
CA LEU A 353 3.54 -10.84 22.62
C LEU A 353 2.13 -10.31 22.95
N ALA A 354 1.96 -9.66 24.11
CA ALA A 354 0.68 -9.07 24.48
C ALA A 354 0.31 -7.93 23.54
N ARG A 355 1.28 -7.08 23.18
CA ARG A 355 1.06 -5.98 22.26
C ARG A 355 0.76 -6.46 20.84
N GLN A 356 1.42 -7.53 20.39
CA GLN A 356 1.10 -8.15 19.09
C GLN A 356 -0.35 -8.61 19.03
N CYS A 357 -0.87 -9.25 20.09
CA CYS A 357 -2.29 -9.60 20.18
C CYS A 357 -3.22 -8.39 20.17
N GLN A 358 -2.86 -7.34 20.91
CA GLN A 358 -3.70 -6.15 20.99
C GLN A 358 -3.75 -5.37 19.67
N ILE A 359 -2.62 -5.27 18.97
CA ILE A 359 -2.56 -4.61 17.67
C ILE A 359 -3.31 -5.42 16.62
N ALA A 360 -3.15 -6.75 16.63
CA ALA A 360 -3.79 -7.62 15.65
C ALA A 360 -5.30 -7.77 15.88
N PHE A 361 -5.78 -7.82 17.13
CA PHE A 361 -7.18 -8.20 17.42
C PHE A 361 -7.94 -7.21 18.30
N GLY A 362 -7.28 -6.19 18.85
CA GLY A 362 -7.87 -5.18 19.70
C GLY A 362 -7.47 -5.29 21.17
N PRO A 363 -7.77 -4.24 21.98
CA PRO A 363 -7.18 -4.03 23.31
C PRO A 363 -7.48 -5.14 24.34
N THR A 364 -8.56 -5.88 24.16
CA THR A 364 -9.01 -6.95 25.08
C THR A 364 -8.31 -8.29 24.85
N PHE A 365 -7.63 -8.47 23.72
CA PHE A 365 -6.98 -9.72 23.36
C PHE A 365 -5.63 -9.87 24.08
N LYS A 366 -5.38 -11.09 24.55
CA LYS A 366 -4.17 -11.47 25.31
C LYS A 366 -3.55 -12.74 24.75
N PRO A 367 -2.25 -12.99 24.99
CA PRO A 367 -1.60 -14.20 24.55
C PRO A 367 -2.14 -15.46 25.24
N CYS A 368 -2.40 -16.50 24.46
CA CYS A 368 -2.78 -17.82 24.96
C CYS A 368 -1.53 -18.64 25.32
N LEU A 369 -0.97 -18.41 26.50
CA LEU A 369 0.30 -19.02 26.95
C LEU A 369 0.24 -20.53 27.28
N ARG A 370 -0.95 -21.15 27.27
CA ARG A 370 -1.13 -22.57 27.63
C ARG A 370 -1.08 -23.54 26.46
N LEU A 371 -1.00 -23.04 25.23
CA LEU A 371 -0.88 -23.89 24.04
C LEU A 371 0.60 -23.98 23.67
N MET A 372 1.14 -25.20 23.62
CA MET A 372 2.47 -25.44 23.03
C MET A 372 2.35 -25.28 21.52
N VAL A 373 2.55 -24.06 21.03
CA VAL A 373 2.65 -23.77 19.60
C VAL A 373 4.12 -23.60 19.19
N PRO A 374 4.48 -23.92 17.94
CA PRO A 374 5.77 -23.55 17.38
C PRO A 374 5.99 -22.03 17.51
N ILE A 375 7.24 -21.60 17.64
CA ILE A 375 7.64 -20.17 17.72
C ILE A 375 7.05 -19.34 16.56
N ALA A 376 6.70 -19.99 15.44
CA ALA A 376 6.12 -19.38 14.26
C ALA A 376 4.63 -18.96 14.38
N VAL A 377 3.92 -19.33 15.46
CA VAL A 377 2.47 -19.06 15.61
C VAL A 377 2.17 -18.32 16.91
N ILE A 378 1.45 -17.21 16.81
CA ILE A 378 0.93 -16.46 17.95
C ILE A 378 -0.57 -16.75 18.06
N ILE A 379 -1.01 -17.17 19.25
CA ILE A 379 -2.42 -17.37 19.56
C ILE A 379 -2.87 -16.31 20.55
N CYS A 380 -3.94 -15.61 20.21
CA CYS A 380 -4.55 -14.57 21.01
C CYS A 380 -5.98 -14.96 21.38
N GLY A 381 -6.41 -14.60 22.59
CA GLY A 381 -7.77 -14.87 23.06
C GLY A 381 -8.31 -13.72 23.91
N ALA A 382 -9.64 -13.58 23.90
CA ALA A 382 -10.37 -12.67 24.78
C ALA A 382 -11.31 -13.49 25.68
N SER A 383 -11.67 -12.95 26.85
CA SER A 383 -12.45 -13.69 27.88
C SER A 383 -13.88 -14.11 27.45
N LYS A 384 -14.31 -13.79 26.23
CA LYS A 384 -15.62 -14.14 25.63
C LYS A 384 -15.60 -14.45 24.12
N ALA A 385 -14.43 -14.60 23.48
CA ALA A 385 -14.33 -14.93 22.06
C ALA A 385 -12.93 -15.47 21.71
N PHE A 386 -12.87 -16.45 20.80
CA PHE A 386 -11.65 -16.84 20.11
C PHE A 386 -11.70 -16.28 18.68
N ALA A 387 -10.68 -15.53 18.27
CA ALA A 387 -10.54 -15.06 16.90
C ALA A 387 -9.35 -15.75 16.25
N PHE A 388 -9.56 -16.29 15.05
CA PHE A 388 -8.50 -16.83 14.20
C PHE A 388 -8.59 -16.14 12.84
N ARG A 389 -7.48 -15.59 12.33
CA ARG A 389 -7.38 -15.12 10.96
C ARG A 389 -6.68 -16.19 10.14
N THR A 390 -7.34 -16.69 9.09
CA THR A 390 -6.71 -17.58 8.11
C THR A 390 -6.55 -16.81 6.79
N PRO A 391 -5.50 -17.06 5.99
CA PRO A 391 -5.23 -16.34 4.75
C PRO A 391 -6.34 -16.39 3.70
N ARG A 392 -7.34 -17.28 3.85
CA ARG A 392 -8.38 -17.53 2.82
C ARG A 392 -9.78 -17.02 3.16
N ASN A 393 -10.09 -16.68 4.41
CA ASN A 393 -11.50 -16.51 4.85
C ASN A 393 -11.80 -15.24 5.67
N GLY A 394 -10.92 -14.23 5.66
CA GLY A 394 -11.16 -13.00 6.42
C GLY A 394 -11.32 -13.22 7.93
N TRP A 395 -11.81 -12.19 8.63
CA TRP A 395 -12.03 -12.21 10.08
C TRP A 395 -13.15 -13.17 10.45
N THR A 396 -12.85 -14.17 11.29
CA THR A 396 -13.89 -14.99 11.93
C THR A 396 -13.69 -14.97 13.43
N ALA A 397 -14.53 -14.21 14.14
CA ALA A 397 -14.73 -14.41 15.57
C ALA A 397 -15.74 -15.56 15.75
N LYS A 398 -15.37 -16.57 16.55
CA LYS A 398 -16.37 -17.48 17.12
C LYS A 398 -16.54 -17.12 18.59
N THR A 399 -17.75 -16.69 18.92
CA THR A 399 -18.23 -16.49 20.30
C THR A 399 -18.28 -17.82 21.04
#